data_AF-A0A1B9JWE2-F1
#
_entry.id   AF-A0A1B9JWE2-F1
#
_cell.length_a   1.000
_cell.length_b   1.000
_cell.length_c   1.000
_cell.angle_alpha   90.00
_cell.angle_beta   90.00
_cell.angle_gamma   90.00
#
_symmetry.space_group_name_H-M   'P 1'
#
loop_
_entity.id
_entity.type
_entity.pdbx_description
1 polymer ?
#
loop_
_entity_poly.entity_id
_entity_poly.type
_entity_poly.pdbx_seq_one_letter_code
_entity_poly.pdbx_strand_id
1 'polypeptide(L)'
;MLGLLKKILPQKQKNRQLSERDLNGRDHVGYPTLQLSREIDDLVKKKYSSIKPIIKLYKETLFFKWGPNIINNALTDEQLANLSGRNVQMVYLLLFRDMLRHVSKIVTPKYATENWSELFAQEILDACKMLSDTDDNDITIKQQLFASNELFTVDTPIDDQNPENTEIPAWAAPIAELIMLPPDMIYKCHRPLMTVILEKLKKNKKK
;
A
#
# COMPACT_ATOMS: atom_id res chain seq x y z
N MET A 1 -44.33 -27.42 -9.61
CA MET A 1 -43.73 -26.05 -9.57
C MET A 1 -42.35 -25.97 -8.90
N LEU A 2 -41.56 -27.05 -8.84
CA LEU A 2 -40.18 -27.03 -8.28
C LEU A 2 -39.08 -26.98 -9.37
N GLY A 3 -39.44 -27.02 -10.65
CA GLY A 3 -38.49 -27.10 -11.77
C GLY A 3 -37.99 -25.76 -12.31
N LEU A 4 -38.72 -24.65 -12.09
CA LEU A 4 -38.35 -23.34 -12.65
C LEU A 4 -37.36 -22.54 -11.79
N LEU A 5 -37.22 -22.85 -10.50
CA LEU A 5 -36.30 -22.12 -9.61
C LEU A 5 -34.83 -22.56 -9.73
N LYS A 6 -34.52 -23.65 -10.42
CA LYS A 6 -33.13 -24.09 -10.66
C LYS A 6 -32.41 -23.33 -11.78
N LYS A 7 -33.12 -22.53 -12.60
CA LYS A 7 -32.52 -21.77 -13.71
C LYS A 7 -31.94 -20.40 -13.33
N ILE A 8 -32.09 -19.97 -12.07
CA ILE A 8 -31.64 -18.64 -11.58
C ILE A 8 -30.50 -18.77 -10.55
N LEU A 9 -29.92 -19.96 -10.38
CA LEU A 9 -28.68 -20.09 -9.63
C LEU A 9 -27.51 -19.91 -10.61
N PRO A 10 -26.59 -18.96 -10.39
CA PRO A 10 -25.36 -18.92 -11.17
C PRO A 10 -24.72 -20.30 -11.05
N GLN A 11 -24.41 -20.91 -12.20
CA GLN A 11 -23.64 -22.14 -12.25
C GLN A 11 -22.45 -21.94 -11.30
N LYS A 12 -22.29 -22.85 -10.31
CA LYS A 12 -21.07 -22.91 -9.50
C LYS A 12 -19.92 -22.74 -10.48
N GLN A 13 -19.20 -21.62 -10.37
CA GLN A 13 -17.99 -21.40 -11.14
C GLN A 13 -17.21 -22.70 -11.03
N LYS A 14 -16.93 -23.35 -12.16
CA LYS A 14 -16.05 -24.52 -12.20
C LYS A 14 -14.87 -24.14 -11.29
N ASN A 15 -14.54 -24.99 -10.31
CA ASN A 15 -13.33 -24.86 -9.52
C ASN A 15 -12.17 -24.83 -10.52
N ARG A 16 -11.84 -23.63 -11.00
CA ARG A 16 -10.67 -23.40 -11.82
C ARG A 16 -9.55 -23.58 -10.83
N GLN A 17 -8.85 -24.70 -10.96
CA GLN A 17 -7.68 -24.95 -10.16
C GLN A 17 -6.76 -23.75 -10.34
N LEU A 18 -6.42 -23.10 -9.24
CA LEU A 18 -5.56 -21.93 -9.25
C LEU A 18 -4.21 -22.35 -9.84
N SER A 19 -3.64 -21.50 -10.70
CA SER A 19 -2.26 -21.70 -11.14
C SER A 19 -1.31 -21.51 -9.96
N GLU A 20 -0.08 -22.01 -10.09
CA GLU A 20 0.96 -21.75 -9.09
C GLU A 20 1.19 -20.25 -8.91
N ARG A 21 1.16 -19.48 -10.00
CA ARG A 21 1.21 -18.01 -9.95
C ARG A 21 0.07 -17.41 -9.13
N ASP A 22 -1.16 -17.89 -9.32
CA ASP A 22 -2.32 -17.41 -8.55
C ASP A 22 -2.17 -17.73 -7.05
N LEU A 23 -1.64 -18.91 -6.72
CA LEU A 23 -1.36 -19.32 -5.33
C LEU A 23 -0.27 -18.44 -4.73
N ASN A 24 0.83 -18.23 -5.44
CA ASN A 24 1.93 -17.40 -4.98
C ASN A 24 1.49 -15.94 -4.83
N GLY A 25 0.75 -15.39 -5.79
CA GLY A 25 0.18 -14.05 -5.69
C GLY A 25 -0.75 -13.90 -4.49
N ARG A 26 -1.58 -14.92 -4.19
CA ARG A 26 -2.42 -14.93 -2.99
C ARG A 26 -1.60 -14.97 -1.71
N ASP A 27 -0.62 -15.86 -1.64
CA ASP A 27 0.07 -16.20 -0.40
C ASP A 27 1.14 -15.15 -0.04
N HIS A 28 1.84 -14.60 -1.04
CA HIS A 28 2.92 -13.63 -0.87
C HIS A 28 2.49 -12.17 -1.01
N VAL A 29 1.36 -11.88 -1.66
CA VAL A 29 0.85 -10.51 -1.83
C VAL A 29 -0.52 -10.34 -1.20
N GLY A 30 -1.49 -11.18 -1.56
CA GLY A 30 -2.89 -11.06 -1.14
C GLY A 30 -3.10 -11.11 0.37
N TYR A 31 -2.70 -12.21 1.03
CA TYR A 31 -2.88 -12.36 2.48
C TYR A 31 -2.10 -11.30 3.29
N PRO A 32 -0.82 -11.01 2.99
CA PRO A 32 -0.09 -9.95 3.69
C PRO A 32 -0.77 -8.59 3.56
N THR A 33 -1.27 -8.25 2.37
CA THR A 33 -2.04 -7.02 2.11
C THR A 33 -3.32 -6.97 2.94
N LEU A 34 -4.06 -8.07 2.99
CA LEU A 34 -5.30 -8.16 3.76
C LEU A 34 -5.06 -8.01 5.26
N GLN A 35 -4.00 -8.62 5.79
CA GLN A 35 -3.61 -8.46 7.20
C GLN A 35 -3.31 -7.00 7.51
N LEU A 36 -2.42 -6.35 6.76
CA LEU A 36 -2.08 -4.93 6.94
C LEU A 36 -3.33 -4.04 6.85
N SER A 37 -4.18 -4.30 5.86
CA SER A 37 -5.43 -3.55 5.69
C SER A 37 -6.34 -3.65 6.91
N ARG A 38 -6.48 -4.84 7.51
CA ARG A 38 -7.33 -5.04 8.69
C ARG A 38 -6.83 -4.25 9.88
N GLU A 39 -5.53 -4.28 10.17
CA GLU A 39 -4.95 -3.50 11.26
C GLU A 39 -5.18 -1.99 11.06
N ILE A 40 -5.02 -1.50 9.82
CA ILE A 40 -5.33 -0.10 9.49
C ILE A 40 -6.81 0.21 9.72
N ASP A 41 -7.73 -0.64 9.26
CA ASP A 41 -9.17 -0.40 9.40
C ASP A 41 -9.60 -0.38 10.87
N ASP A 42 -9.06 -1.29 11.68
CA ASP A 42 -9.32 -1.35 13.11
C ASP A 42 -8.81 -0.11 13.83
N LEU A 43 -7.61 0.36 13.50
CA LEU A 43 -7.04 1.57 14.08
C LEU A 43 -7.84 2.82 13.68
N VAL A 44 -8.21 2.93 12.39
CA VAL A 44 -9.05 4.03 11.89
C VAL A 44 -10.40 4.06 12.58
N LYS A 45 -11.05 2.90 12.73
CA LYS A 45 -12.35 2.81 13.39
C LYS A 45 -12.29 3.27 14.86
N LYS A 46 -11.20 2.95 15.57
CA LYS A 46 -11.04 3.25 16.99
C LYS A 46 -10.62 4.70 17.25
N LYS A 47 -9.65 5.25 16.50
CA LYS A 47 -8.98 6.51 16.84
C LYS A 47 -9.04 7.59 15.75
N TYR A 48 -9.12 7.20 14.48
CA TYR A 48 -8.88 8.12 13.34
C TYR A 48 -10.05 8.18 12.35
N SER A 49 -11.29 8.12 12.85
CA SER A 49 -12.50 8.05 12.03
C SER A 49 -12.69 9.25 11.09
N SER A 50 -12.18 10.43 11.47
CA SER A 50 -12.26 11.67 10.70
C SER A 50 -11.49 11.63 9.37
N ILE A 51 -10.43 10.82 9.28
CA ILE A 51 -9.61 10.67 8.06
C ILE A 51 -9.90 9.37 7.30
N LYS A 52 -10.91 8.61 7.75
CA LYS A 52 -11.33 7.33 7.13
C LYS A 52 -11.54 7.41 5.61
N PRO A 53 -12.18 8.45 5.03
CA PRO A 53 -12.37 8.51 3.59
C PRO A 53 -11.06 8.58 2.79
N ILE A 54 -10.05 9.26 3.33
CA ILE A 54 -8.73 9.43 2.69
C ILE A 54 -7.97 8.10 2.73
N ILE A 55 -7.94 7.47 3.90
CA ILE A 55 -7.29 6.16 4.09
C ILE A 55 -7.96 5.10 3.21
N LYS A 56 -9.30 5.10 3.13
CA LYS A 56 -10.05 4.20 2.26
C LYS A 56 -9.67 4.39 0.79
N LEU A 57 -9.68 5.63 0.29
CA LEU A 57 -9.28 5.94 -1.08
C LEU A 57 -7.87 5.42 -1.38
N TYR A 58 -6.94 5.67 -0.46
CA TYR A 58 -5.56 5.25 -0.63
C TYR A 58 -5.42 3.73 -0.70
N LYS A 59 -6.00 3.00 0.26
CA LYS A 59 -5.95 1.53 0.30
C LYS A 59 -6.65 0.88 -0.88
N GLU A 60 -7.86 1.31 -1.22
CA GLU A 60 -8.62 0.72 -2.33
C GLU A 60 -7.89 0.91 -3.67
N THR A 61 -7.09 1.98 -3.80
CA THR A 61 -6.33 2.27 -5.02
C THR A 61 -4.98 1.58 -5.01
N LEU A 62 -4.15 1.83 -4.00
CA LEU A 62 -2.79 1.29 -3.95
C LEU A 62 -2.78 -0.19 -3.55
N PHE A 63 -3.38 -0.54 -2.40
CA PHE A 63 -3.23 -1.89 -1.83
C PHE A 63 -4.03 -2.93 -2.59
N PHE A 64 -5.19 -2.57 -3.13
CA PHE A 64 -6.13 -3.53 -3.72
C PHE A 64 -6.29 -3.44 -5.24
N LYS A 65 -5.66 -2.46 -5.90
CA LYS A 65 -5.69 -2.35 -7.36
C LYS A 65 -4.28 -2.26 -7.94
N TRP A 66 -3.58 -1.15 -7.70
CA TRP A 66 -2.33 -0.86 -8.41
C TRP A 66 -1.17 -1.75 -7.94
N GLY A 67 -0.96 -1.87 -6.63
CA GLY A 67 0.13 -2.66 -6.04
C GLY A 67 0.08 -4.14 -6.47
N PRO A 68 -1.03 -4.87 -6.25
CA PRO A 68 -1.13 -6.26 -6.67
C PRO A 68 -0.99 -6.44 -8.18
N ASN A 69 -1.55 -5.53 -8.98
CA ASN A 69 -1.44 -5.59 -10.44
C ASN A 69 0.01 -5.38 -10.91
N ILE A 70 0.75 -4.44 -10.30
CA ILE A 70 2.15 -4.20 -10.66
C ILE A 70 3.02 -5.38 -10.27
N ILE A 71 2.90 -5.87 -9.03
CA ILE A 71 3.68 -7.03 -8.58
C ILE A 71 3.40 -8.23 -9.48
N ASN A 72 2.12 -8.50 -9.79
CA ASN A 72 1.73 -9.61 -10.65
C ASN A 72 2.03 -9.41 -12.14
N ASN A 73 2.41 -8.22 -12.60
CA ASN A 73 2.79 -8.03 -14.01
C ASN A 73 4.31 -7.90 -14.19
N ALA A 74 5.01 -7.41 -13.17
CA ALA A 74 6.44 -7.15 -13.22
C ALA A 74 7.29 -8.35 -12.79
N LEU A 75 6.86 -9.13 -11.79
CA LEU A 75 7.65 -10.23 -11.26
C LEU A 75 7.48 -11.51 -12.08
N THR A 76 8.56 -12.24 -12.28
CA THR A 76 8.52 -13.62 -12.78
C THR A 76 7.84 -14.56 -11.78
N ASP A 77 7.47 -15.78 -12.19
CA ASP A 77 6.89 -16.76 -11.27
C ASP A 77 7.84 -17.11 -10.12
N GLU A 78 9.14 -17.24 -10.41
CA GLU A 78 10.19 -17.50 -9.41
C GLU A 78 10.37 -16.33 -8.44
N GLN A 79 10.39 -15.09 -8.93
CA GLN A 79 10.44 -13.91 -8.07
C GLN A 79 9.20 -13.83 -7.18
N LEU A 80 8.02 -14.12 -7.73
CA LEU A 80 6.78 -14.10 -6.95
C LEU A 80 6.74 -15.19 -5.88
N ALA A 81 7.25 -16.39 -6.18
CA ALA A 81 7.36 -17.50 -5.22
C ALA A 81 8.32 -17.20 -4.06
N ASN A 82 9.37 -16.41 -4.32
CA ASN A 82 10.37 -16.02 -3.31
C ASN A 82 10.05 -14.67 -2.65
N LEU A 83 8.97 -14.00 -3.04
CA LEU A 83 8.61 -12.69 -2.50
C LEU A 83 8.20 -12.80 -1.03
N SER A 84 8.88 -12.07 -0.16
CA SER A 84 8.48 -12.01 1.25
C SER A 84 7.20 -11.20 1.42
N GLY A 85 6.17 -11.81 1.99
CA GLY A 85 4.92 -11.13 2.34
C GLY A 85 5.12 -9.97 3.33
N ARG A 86 6.13 -10.07 4.22
CA ARG A 86 6.49 -8.97 5.12
C ARG A 86 7.13 -7.80 4.38
N ASN A 87 7.88 -8.06 3.31
CA ASN A 87 8.43 -6.99 2.48
C ASN A 87 7.30 -6.23 1.79
N VAL A 88 6.29 -6.94 1.27
CA VAL A 88 5.08 -6.33 0.71
C VAL A 88 4.38 -5.45 1.75
N GLN A 89 4.19 -5.95 2.97
CA GLN A 89 3.59 -5.18 4.05
C GLN A 89 4.42 -3.93 4.40
N MET A 90 5.73 -4.06 4.49
CA MET A 90 6.63 -2.94 4.79
C MET A 90 6.56 -1.88 3.69
N VAL A 91 6.65 -2.25 2.42
CA VAL A 91 6.54 -1.30 1.31
C VAL A 91 5.21 -0.55 1.36
N TYR A 92 4.10 -1.26 1.55
CA TYR A 92 2.79 -0.62 1.68
C TYR A 92 2.69 0.28 2.90
N LEU A 93 3.26 -0.10 4.03
CA LEU A 93 3.29 0.74 5.23
C LEU A 93 4.15 1.99 5.03
N LEU A 94 5.31 1.91 4.39
CA LEU A 94 6.19 3.05 4.12
C LEU A 94 5.51 4.10 3.22
N LEU A 95 4.91 3.64 2.11
CA LEU A 95 4.16 4.54 1.22
C LEU A 95 2.93 5.13 1.93
N PHE A 96 2.20 4.31 2.69
CA PHE A 96 1.05 4.78 3.47
C PHE A 96 1.44 5.78 4.55
N ARG A 97 2.56 5.56 5.26
CA ARG A 97 3.11 6.48 6.25
C ARG A 97 3.48 7.82 5.62
N ASP A 98 4.13 7.81 4.45
CA ASP A 98 4.40 9.05 3.71
C ASP A 98 3.11 9.80 3.39
N MET A 99 2.07 9.10 2.91
CA MET A 99 0.76 9.71 2.70
C MET A 99 0.22 10.35 3.98
N LEU A 100 0.30 9.67 5.13
CA LEU A 100 -0.13 10.23 6.42
C LEU A 100 0.68 11.47 6.81
N ARG A 101 1.99 11.51 6.55
CA ARG A 101 2.85 12.68 6.80
C ARG A 101 2.45 13.89 5.97
N HIS A 102 2.07 13.71 4.71
CA HIS A 102 1.56 14.81 3.90
C HIS A 102 0.15 15.24 4.35
N VAL A 103 -0.71 14.30 4.73
CA VAL A 103 -2.05 14.60 5.25
C VAL A 103 -2.01 15.33 6.59
N SER A 104 -1.08 14.97 7.49
CA SER A 104 -0.95 15.58 8.82
C SER A 104 -0.61 17.07 8.77
N LYS A 105 0.05 17.53 7.71
CA LYS A 105 0.28 18.95 7.43
C LYS A 105 -1.01 19.74 7.14
N ILE A 106 -2.09 19.05 6.77
CA ILE A 106 -3.36 19.68 6.36
C ILE A 106 -4.47 19.41 7.36
N VAL A 107 -4.50 18.21 7.94
CA VAL A 107 -5.55 17.71 8.81
C VAL A 107 -4.95 17.17 10.10
N THR A 108 -5.49 17.64 11.23
CA THR A 108 -5.23 17.06 12.55
C THR A 108 -6.51 16.38 13.04
N PRO A 109 -6.55 15.05 13.17
CA PRO A 109 -7.69 14.36 13.73
C PRO A 109 -8.01 14.88 15.14
N LYS A 110 -9.29 14.90 15.49
CA LYS A 110 -9.74 15.40 16.80
C LYS A 110 -9.09 14.59 17.93
N TYR A 111 -8.51 15.29 18.90
CA TYR A 111 -7.79 14.70 20.05
C TYR A 111 -6.51 13.93 19.72
N ALA A 112 -6.03 14.01 18.47
CA ALA A 112 -4.74 13.45 18.11
C ALA A 112 -3.61 14.42 18.46
N THR A 113 -2.44 13.88 18.79
CA THR A 113 -1.20 14.64 18.98
C THR A 113 -0.66 15.15 17.65
N GLU A 114 0.29 16.08 17.68
CA GLU A 114 0.90 16.62 16.44
C GLU A 114 1.63 15.54 15.62
N ASN A 115 2.24 14.56 16.29
CA ASN A 115 2.96 13.44 15.68
C ASN A 115 2.07 12.22 15.35
N TRP A 116 0.74 12.41 15.23
CA TRP A 116 -0.20 11.30 15.08
C TRP A 116 0.08 10.40 13.88
N SER A 117 0.65 10.93 12.78
CA SER A 117 0.98 10.14 11.58
C SER A 117 2.06 9.10 11.87
N GLU A 118 3.04 9.45 12.70
CA GLU A 118 4.11 8.53 13.11
C GLU A 118 3.60 7.50 14.10
N LEU A 119 2.81 7.92 15.10
CA LEU A 119 2.19 7.01 16.06
C LEU A 119 1.27 6.01 15.36
N PHE A 120 0.50 6.46 14.37
CA PHE A 120 -0.31 5.58 13.53
C PHE A 120 0.57 4.52 12.86
N ALA A 121 1.60 4.93 12.14
CA ALA A 121 2.46 4.01 11.41
C ALA A 121 3.17 3.01 12.35
N GLN A 122 3.62 3.46 13.52
CA GLN A 122 4.25 2.62 14.54
C GLN A 122 3.26 1.58 15.09
N GLU A 123 2.03 1.98 15.44
CA GLU A 123 1.01 1.03 15.92
C GLU A 123 0.73 -0.08 14.89
N ILE A 124 0.71 0.26 13.60
CA ILE A 124 0.53 -0.73 12.52
C ILE A 124 1.76 -1.63 12.34
N LEU A 125 2.96 -1.06 12.39
CA LEU A 125 4.22 -1.80 12.31
C LEU A 125 4.28 -2.89 13.39
N ASP A 126 3.96 -2.51 14.63
CA ASP A 126 3.99 -3.38 15.79
C ASP A 126 2.89 -4.45 15.74
N ALA A 127 1.66 -4.05 15.38
CA ALA A 127 0.54 -4.98 15.25
C ALA A 127 0.79 -6.05 14.18
N CYS A 128 1.44 -5.67 13.07
CA CYS A 128 1.81 -6.60 12.01
C CYS A 128 3.13 -7.34 12.28
N LYS A 129 3.86 -7.01 13.36
CA LYS A 129 5.14 -7.64 13.73
C LYS A 129 6.17 -7.64 12.60
N MET A 130 6.27 -6.53 11.86
CA MET A 130 7.05 -6.49 10.62
C MET A 130 8.58 -6.48 10.83
N LEU A 131 9.05 -6.24 12.06
CA LEU A 131 10.47 -6.17 12.42
C LEU A 131 10.88 -7.20 13.49
N SER A 132 10.12 -8.28 13.67
CA SER A 132 10.32 -9.20 14.80
C SER A 132 10.65 -10.64 14.41
N ASP A 133 10.99 -10.90 13.15
CA ASP A 133 11.36 -12.26 12.71
C ASP A 133 12.88 -12.41 12.65
N THR A 134 13.37 -13.48 13.27
CA THR A 134 14.79 -13.82 13.35
C THR A 134 15.36 -14.29 12.03
N ASP A 135 14.51 -14.76 11.11
CA ASP A 135 14.92 -15.29 9.80
C ASP A 135 14.73 -14.25 8.67
N ASP A 136 14.48 -12.98 9.02
CA ASP A 136 14.26 -11.89 8.07
C ASP A 136 15.57 -11.25 7.65
N ASN A 137 16.07 -11.65 6.47
CA ASN A 137 17.32 -11.13 5.90
C ASN A 137 17.29 -9.61 5.60
N ASP A 138 16.11 -9.01 5.50
CA ASP A 138 15.94 -7.59 5.17
C ASP A 138 15.70 -6.71 6.40
N ILE A 139 15.77 -7.26 7.61
CA ILE A 139 15.37 -6.56 8.84
C ILE A 139 16.13 -5.26 9.06
N THR A 140 17.42 -5.23 8.75
CA THR A 140 18.27 -4.03 8.88
C THR A 140 17.81 -2.93 7.91
N ILE A 141 17.54 -3.30 6.65
CA ILE A 141 17.05 -2.36 5.62
C ILE A 141 15.68 -1.82 6.02
N LYS A 142 14.77 -2.68 6.48
CA LYS A 142 13.44 -2.29 6.96
C LYS A 142 13.50 -1.34 8.14
N GLN A 143 14.37 -1.62 9.12
CA GLN A 143 14.59 -0.74 10.27
C GLN A 143 15.09 0.63 9.83
N GLN A 144 16.06 0.69 8.92
CA GLN A 144 16.59 1.96 8.39
C GLN A 144 15.51 2.74 7.62
N LEU A 145 14.76 2.08 6.74
CA LEU A 145 13.68 2.70 5.97
C LEU A 145 12.57 3.23 6.89
N PHE A 146 12.19 2.47 7.91
CA PHE A 146 11.18 2.91 8.86
C PHE A 146 11.70 4.01 9.80
N ALA A 147 12.98 4.00 10.17
CA ALA A 147 13.58 5.08 10.94
C ALA A 147 13.73 6.40 10.15
N SER A 148 13.66 6.34 8.81
CA SER A 148 13.78 7.53 7.96
C SER A 148 12.68 8.56 8.21
N ASN A 149 13.10 9.81 8.37
CA ASN A 149 12.23 10.99 8.46
C ASN A 149 12.08 11.71 7.11
N GLU A 150 12.64 11.15 6.04
CA GLU A 150 12.46 11.70 4.70
C GLU A 150 10.98 11.73 4.33
N LEU A 151 10.54 12.87 3.82
CA LEU A 151 9.22 13.02 3.22
C LEU A 151 9.38 12.86 1.71
N PHE A 152 8.63 11.92 1.12
CA PHE A 152 8.81 11.59 -0.28
C PHE A 152 8.36 12.75 -1.16
N THR A 153 9.24 13.11 -2.09
CA THR A 153 8.96 14.08 -3.14
C THR A 153 7.94 13.48 -4.11
N VAL A 154 6.81 14.17 -4.30
CA VAL A 154 5.65 13.72 -5.10
C VAL A 154 5.10 14.83 -6.00
N ASP A 155 5.86 15.91 -6.14
CA ASP A 155 5.53 17.10 -6.92
C ASP A 155 5.86 16.91 -8.41
N THR A 156 7.01 16.34 -8.74
CA THR A 156 7.50 16.19 -10.12
C THR A 156 6.78 15.07 -10.89
N PRO A 157 5.96 15.34 -11.92
CA PRO A 157 5.37 14.29 -12.74
C PRO A 157 6.44 13.58 -13.60
N ILE A 158 6.38 12.25 -13.64
CA ILE A 158 7.17 11.40 -14.55
C ILE A 158 6.15 10.61 -15.38
N ASP A 159 5.71 11.22 -16.48
CA ASP A 159 4.66 10.70 -17.36
C ASP A 159 4.84 11.22 -18.80
N ASP A 160 4.04 10.68 -19.73
CA ASP A 160 4.10 11.02 -21.16
C ASP A 160 3.83 12.51 -21.44
N GLN A 161 3.26 13.25 -20.47
CA GLN A 161 2.99 14.68 -20.60
C GLN A 161 4.19 15.54 -20.21
N ASN A 162 5.18 14.98 -19.51
CA ASN A 162 6.41 15.65 -19.06
C ASN A 162 7.64 14.78 -19.37
N PRO A 163 7.91 14.48 -20.67
CA PRO A 163 8.94 13.53 -21.08
C PRO A 163 10.37 13.95 -20.70
N GLU A 164 10.59 15.23 -20.39
CA GLU A 164 11.86 15.76 -19.89
C GLU A 164 12.19 15.33 -18.46
N ASN A 165 11.18 14.92 -17.67
CA ASN A 165 11.36 14.49 -16.29
C ASN A 165 11.55 12.97 -16.23
N THR A 166 12.82 12.53 -16.22
CA THR A 166 13.16 11.10 -16.15
C THR A 166 13.80 10.69 -14.82
N GLU A 167 14.06 11.66 -13.93
CA GLU A 167 14.78 11.42 -12.68
C GLU A 167 13.87 10.76 -11.64
N ILE A 168 14.12 9.48 -11.34
CA ILE A 168 13.43 8.78 -10.25
C ILE A 168 14.02 9.25 -8.91
N PRO A 169 13.19 9.70 -7.95
CA PRO A 169 13.70 10.12 -6.65
C PRO A 169 14.44 9.01 -5.90
N ALA A 170 15.52 9.40 -5.21
CA ALA A 170 16.40 8.47 -4.49
C ALA A 170 15.65 7.59 -3.45
N TRP A 171 14.60 8.13 -2.81
CA TRP A 171 13.80 7.39 -1.83
C TRP A 171 13.12 6.14 -2.41
N ALA A 172 12.83 6.12 -3.72
CA ALA A 172 12.06 5.04 -4.34
C ALA A 172 12.87 3.74 -4.46
N ALA A 173 14.19 3.85 -4.66
CA ALA A 173 15.07 2.71 -4.90
C ALA A 173 15.08 1.67 -3.78
N PRO A 174 15.42 2.02 -2.52
CA PRO A 174 15.50 1.04 -1.46
C PRO A 174 14.13 0.45 -1.05
N ILE A 175 13.02 1.15 -1.35
CA ILE A 175 11.67 0.62 -1.14
C ILE A 175 11.31 -0.41 -2.21
N ALA A 176 11.64 -0.13 -3.47
CA ALA A 176 11.33 -1.02 -4.59
C ALA A 176 12.14 -2.32 -4.52
N GLU A 177 13.39 -2.23 -4.06
CA GLU A 177 14.30 -3.36 -3.87
C GLU A 177 13.72 -4.44 -2.94
N LEU A 178 13.03 -4.04 -1.85
CA LEU A 178 12.38 -4.97 -0.91
C LEU A 178 11.41 -5.95 -1.61
N ILE A 179 10.80 -5.53 -2.72
CA ILE A 179 9.84 -6.35 -3.47
C ILE A 179 10.26 -6.60 -4.91
N MET A 180 11.56 -6.47 -5.20
CA MET A 180 12.17 -6.77 -6.51
C MET A 180 11.54 -5.99 -7.68
N LEU A 181 11.03 -4.79 -7.41
CA LEU A 181 10.44 -3.93 -8.44
C LEU A 181 11.42 -2.86 -8.92
N PRO A 182 11.24 -2.38 -10.16
CA PRO A 182 11.85 -1.14 -10.61
C PRO A 182 11.39 0.07 -9.74
N PRO A 183 12.29 1.00 -9.37
CA PRO A 183 11.94 2.17 -8.57
C PRO A 183 10.87 3.07 -9.20
N ASP A 184 10.84 3.16 -10.53
CA ASP A 184 9.88 3.98 -11.25
C ASP A 184 8.43 3.48 -11.07
N MET A 185 8.22 2.16 -10.92
CA MET A 185 6.90 1.59 -10.68
C MET A 185 6.33 1.99 -9.31
N ILE A 186 7.18 2.05 -8.28
CA ILE A 186 6.79 2.55 -6.95
C ILE A 186 6.41 4.03 -7.04
N TYR A 187 7.25 4.81 -7.73
CA TYR A 187 7.03 6.24 -7.91
C TYR A 187 5.71 6.54 -8.64
N LYS A 188 5.51 5.91 -9.80
CA LYS A 188 4.30 6.06 -10.65
C LYS A 188 3.03 5.54 -9.99
N CYS A 189 3.15 4.69 -8.97
CA CYS A 189 2.03 4.30 -8.11
C CYS A 189 1.68 5.37 -7.08
N HIS A 190 2.68 5.82 -6.33
CA HIS A 190 2.45 6.65 -5.15
C HIS A 190 2.07 8.08 -5.54
N ARG A 191 2.84 8.68 -6.45
CA ARG A 191 2.74 10.11 -6.78
C ARG A 191 1.37 10.54 -7.30
N PRO A 192 0.74 9.86 -8.28
CA PRO A 192 -0.56 10.29 -8.81
C PRO A 192 -1.65 10.24 -7.73
N LEU A 193 -1.62 9.21 -6.88
CA LEU A 193 -2.58 9.06 -5.80
C LEU A 193 -2.40 10.14 -4.72
N MET A 194 -1.15 10.45 -4.37
CA MET A 194 -0.82 11.57 -3.49
C MET A 194 -1.32 12.90 -4.02
N THR A 195 -1.11 13.17 -5.31
CA THR A 195 -1.60 14.38 -5.98
C THR A 195 -3.12 14.52 -5.83
N VAL A 196 -3.87 13.46 -6.14
CA VAL A 196 -5.34 13.45 -6.02
C VAL A 196 -5.81 13.68 -4.59
N ILE A 197 -5.17 13.04 -3.60
CA ILE A 197 -5.53 13.18 -2.19
C ILE A 197 -5.28 14.62 -1.71
N LEU A 198 -4.11 15.18 -2.01
CA LEU A 198 -3.73 16.52 -1.56
C LEU A 198 -4.59 17.61 -2.21
N GLU A 199 -4.95 17.46 -3.48
CA GLU A 199 -5.88 18.37 -4.14
C GLU A 199 -7.27 18.34 -3.49
N LYS A 200 -7.80 17.15 -3.20
CA LYS A 200 -9.10 17.00 -2.52
C LYS A 200 -9.09 17.68 -1.15
N LEU A 201 -8.03 17.49 -0.39
CA LEU A 201 -7.87 18.11 0.94
C LEU A 201 -7.78 19.63 0.85
N LYS A 202 -6.97 20.17 -0.07
CA LYS A 202 -6.82 21.62 -0.27
C LYS A 202 -8.13 22.28 -0.72
N LYS A 203 -8.92 21.64 -1.57
CA LYS A 203 -10.24 22.14 -2.00
C LYS A 203 -11.24 22.22 -0.85
N ASN A 204 -11.22 21.24 0.06
CA ASN A 204 -12.12 21.23 1.21
C ASN A 204 -11.76 22.26 2.28
N LYS A 205 -10.50 22.69 2.37
CA LYS A 205 -10.05 23.73 3.32
C LYS A 205 -10.48 25.16 2.92
N LYS A 206 -10.88 25.36 1.66
CA LYS A 206 -11.34 26.66 1.12
C LYS A 206 -12.85 26.86 1.23
N LYS A 207 -13.58 25.91 1.79
CA LYS A 207 -15.02 25.99 2.08
C LYS A 207 -15.22 26.12 3.58
#